data_AF-A0A7Y4KZV7-F1
#
_entry.id   AF-A0A7Y4KZV7-F1
#
_cell.length_a   1.000
_cell.length_b   1.000
_cell.length_c   1.000
_cell.angle_alpha   90.00
_cell.angle_beta   90.00
_cell.angle_gamma   90.00
#
_symmetry.space_group_name_H-M   'P 1'
#
loop_
_entity.id
_entity.type
_entity.pdbx_description
1 polymer ?
#
loop_
_entity_poly.entity_id
_entity_poly.type
_entity_poly.pdbx_seq_one_letter_code
_entity_poly.pdbx_strand_id
1 'polypeptide(L)'
;MERKEGSSMADKDDELDRLEEAEAERLDDEELERAARSERELEEVRDRRQLLDATAETTEAIRLAEADAGVARHRDLADAQRRQARSDRAHGNHLLDEAAAGPDEPGAAATAAAGRRYQRAADREERGAAYDDRVADRYAGGDVPVGREQAPASDAARRPAEPPEARKFIRKTKKREKQTGLRDVGLGD
;
A
#
# COMPACT_ATOMS: atom_id res chain seq x y z
N MET A 1 -100.87 9.68 17.96
CA MET A 1 -99.73 9.22 17.13
C MET A 1 -98.64 10.25 17.29
N GLU A 2 -97.61 9.97 18.07
CA GLU A 2 -96.39 10.78 18.13
C GLU A 2 -95.37 10.05 19.01
N ARG A 3 -94.08 10.28 18.75
CA ARG A 3 -92.87 9.62 19.30
C ARG A 3 -92.41 8.35 18.57
N LYS A 4 -91.88 8.54 17.35
CA LYS A 4 -90.91 7.60 16.77
C LYS A 4 -89.71 8.26 16.08
N GLU A 5 -89.60 9.59 16.10
CA GLU A 5 -88.56 10.32 15.35
C GLU A 5 -87.37 10.79 16.21
N GLY A 6 -87.45 10.74 17.54
CA GLY A 6 -86.34 11.12 18.43
C GLY A 6 -85.30 10.02 18.70
N SER A 7 -85.64 8.74 18.50
CA SER A 7 -84.72 7.61 18.74
C SER A 7 -83.71 7.48 17.59
N SER A 8 -84.14 7.66 16.34
CA SER A 8 -83.27 7.41 15.19
C SER A 8 -82.24 8.52 14.91
N MET A 9 -82.33 9.67 15.58
CA MET A 9 -81.28 10.69 15.57
C MET A 9 -80.25 10.40 16.67
N ALA A 10 -80.68 10.11 17.90
CA ALA A 10 -79.78 9.74 18.99
C ALA A 10 -78.98 8.45 18.69
N ASP A 11 -79.62 7.44 18.08
CA ASP A 11 -78.93 6.21 17.67
C ASP A 11 -77.91 6.44 16.51
N LYS A 12 -78.10 7.50 15.70
CA LYS A 12 -77.17 7.88 14.62
C LYS A 12 -76.03 8.76 15.12
N ASP A 13 -76.30 9.64 16.08
CA ASP A 13 -75.29 10.47 16.72
C ASP A 13 -74.33 9.57 17.54
N ASP A 14 -74.86 8.58 18.27
CA ASP A 14 -74.05 7.56 18.95
C ASP A 14 -73.24 6.67 17.97
N GLU A 15 -73.74 6.45 16.74
CA GLU A 15 -73.02 5.70 15.69
C GLU A 15 -71.91 6.55 15.05
N LEU A 16 -72.15 7.86 14.88
CA LEU A 16 -71.15 8.83 14.43
C LEU A 16 -70.01 9.00 15.44
N ASP A 17 -70.32 9.17 16.72
CA ASP A 17 -69.32 9.31 17.78
C ASP A 17 -68.41 8.08 17.87
N ARG A 18 -68.95 6.87 17.71
CA ARG A 18 -68.16 5.63 17.67
C ARG A 18 -67.27 5.51 16.43
N LEU A 19 -67.72 6.04 15.29
CA LEU A 19 -66.92 6.05 14.07
C LEU A 19 -65.77 7.06 14.18
N GLU A 20 -66.02 8.22 14.79
CA GLU A 20 -65.00 9.24 15.04
C GLU A 20 -63.97 8.77 16.06
N GLU A 21 -64.38 8.10 17.14
CA GLU A 21 -63.48 7.49 18.13
C GLU A 21 -62.63 6.37 17.50
N ALA A 22 -63.22 5.52 16.65
CA ALA A 22 -62.49 4.48 15.91
C ALA A 22 -61.54 5.05 14.84
N GLU A 23 -61.84 6.20 14.26
CA GLU A 23 -60.95 6.91 13.33
C GLU A 23 -59.79 7.57 14.09
N ALA A 24 -60.05 8.17 15.24
CA ALA A 24 -59.01 8.73 16.12
C ALA A 24 -58.04 7.64 16.61
N GLU A 25 -58.54 6.48 17.05
CA GLU A 25 -57.70 5.36 17.48
C GLU A 25 -56.80 4.84 16.33
N ARG A 26 -57.32 4.80 15.10
CA ARG A 26 -56.52 4.43 13.91
C ARG A 26 -55.44 5.45 13.58
N LEU A 27 -55.74 6.75 13.71
CA LEU A 27 -54.76 7.80 13.46
C LEU A 27 -53.64 7.76 14.50
N ASP A 28 -53.97 7.51 15.77
CA ASP A 28 -53.00 7.32 16.85
C ASP A 28 -52.12 6.09 16.59
N ASP A 29 -52.72 4.95 16.19
CA ASP A 29 -51.98 3.75 15.80
C ASP A 29 -51.04 4.01 14.60
N GLU A 30 -51.51 4.70 13.56
CA GLU A 30 -50.69 5.09 12.42
C GLU A 30 -49.54 6.03 12.82
N GLU A 31 -49.77 6.96 13.75
CA GLU A 31 -48.75 7.87 14.26
C GLU A 31 -47.69 7.10 15.06
N LEU A 32 -48.11 6.16 15.93
CA LEU A 32 -47.22 5.28 16.67
C LEU A 32 -46.38 4.39 15.74
N GLU A 33 -46.99 3.83 14.68
CA GLU A 33 -46.26 3.06 13.67
C GLU A 33 -45.24 3.91 12.91
N ARG A 34 -45.61 5.15 12.54
CA ARG A 34 -44.69 6.09 11.89
C ARG A 34 -43.54 6.48 12.82
N ALA A 35 -43.81 6.74 14.09
CA ALA A 35 -42.79 7.05 15.09
C ALA A 35 -41.83 5.87 15.29
N ALA A 36 -42.36 4.65 15.45
CA ALA A 36 -41.56 3.44 15.59
C ALA A 36 -40.71 3.15 14.35
N ARG A 37 -41.24 3.37 13.14
CA ARG A 37 -40.44 3.25 11.90
C ARG A 37 -39.34 4.31 11.86
N SER A 38 -39.65 5.57 12.19
CA SER A 38 -38.66 6.65 12.20
C SER A 38 -37.55 6.39 13.22
N GLU A 39 -37.85 5.81 14.37
CA GLU A 39 -36.85 5.46 15.38
C GLU A 39 -35.90 4.37 14.88
N ARG A 40 -36.45 3.31 14.27
CA ARG A 40 -35.64 2.23 13.65
C ARG A 40 -34.73 2.76 12.55
N GLU A 41 -35.22 3.64 11.67
CA GLU A 41 -34.40 4.25 10.61
C GLU A 41 -33.23 5.08 11.19
N LEU A 42 -33.47 5.80 12.29
CA LEU A 42 -32.40 6.55 12.98
C LEU A 42 -31.36 5.63 13.62
N GLU A 43 -31.80 4.52 14.21
CA GLU A 43 -30.91 3.49 14.76
C GLU A 43 -30.04 2.86 13.67
N GLU A 44 -30.63 2.44 12.55
CA GLU A 44 -29.90 1.87 11.40
C GLU A 44 -28.85 2.86 10.84
N VAL A 45 -29.18 4.15 10.75
CA VAL A 45 -28.22 5.18 10.30
C VAL A 45 -27.07 5.35 11.29
N ARG A 46 -27.35 5.32 12.61
CA ARG A 46 -26.31 5.39 13.64
C ARG A 46 -25.39 4.17 13.60
N ASP A 47 -25.95 2.97 13.51
CA ASP A 47 -25.20 1.72 13.43
C ASP A 47 -24.31 1.70 12.20
N ARG A 48 -24.85 2.11 11.05
CA ARG A 48 -24.07 2.22 9.81
C ARG A 48 -22.91 3.20 9.95
N ARG A 49 -23.11 4.35 10.60
CA ARG A 49 -22.03 5.32 10.86
C ARG A 49 -20.97 4.73 11.78
N GLN A 50 -21.38 4.09 12.87
CA GLN A 50 -20.44 3.43 13.80
C GLN A 50 -19.61 2.35 13.10
N LEU A 51 -20.23 1.55 12.23
CA LEU A 51 -19.51 0.57 11.42
C LEU A 51 -18.50 1.24 10.47
N LEU A 52 -18.90 2.31 9.77
CA LEU A 52 -18.00 3.05 8.88
C LEU A 52 -16.81 3.64 9.64
N ASP A 53 -17.05 4.25 10.80
CA ASP A 53 -16.02 4.82 11.66
C ASP A 53 -15.06 3.74 12.17
N ALA A 54 -15.58 2.61 12.67
CA ALA A 54 -14.76 1.47 13.09
C ALA A 54 -13.92 0.90 11.93
N THR A 55 -14.48 0.81 10.72
CA THR A 55 -13.70 0.40 9.53
C THR A 55 -12.63 1.42 9.12
N ALA A 56 -12.90 2.72 9.31
CA ALA A 56 -11.92 3.76 9.05
C ALA A 56 -10.75 3.69 10.04
N GLU A 57 -11.04 3.55 11.34
CA GLU A 57 -10.03 3.40 12.40
C GLU A 57 -9.15 2.17 12.18
N THR A 58 -9.74 1.03 11.85
CA THR A 58 -8.98 -0.21 11.56
C THR A 58 -8.12 -0.08 10.32
N THR A 59 -8.61 0.58 9.27
CA THR A 59 -7.84 0.84 8.05
C THR A 59 -6.66 1.77 8.32
N GLU A 60 -6.86 2.81 9.14
CA GLU A 60 -5.80 3.72 9.56
C GLU A 60 -4.75 3.01 10.42
N ALA A 61 -5.19 2.17 11.37
CA ALA A 61 -4.29 1.37 12.20
C ALA A 61 -3.43 0.42 11.36
N ILE A 62 -4.01 -0.23 10.35
CA ILE A 62 -3.25 -1.09 9.42
C ILE A 62 -2.22 -0.26 8.65
N ARG A 63 -2.61 0.89 8.09
CA ARG A 63 -1.69 1.78 7.37
C ARG A 63 -0.52 2.24 8.24
N LEU A 64 -0.79 2.61 9.49
CA LEU A 64 0.25 3.02 10.43
C LEU A 64 1.20 1.87 10.75
N ALA A 65 0.65 0.68 11.03
CA ALA A 65 1.45 -0.52 11.30
C ALA A 65 2.33 -0.91 10.09
N GLU A 66 1.81 -0.81 8.87
CA GLU A 66 2.58 -1.04 7.65
C GLU A 66 3.71 -0.01 7.47
N ALA A 67 3.45 1.25 7.81
CA ALA A 67 4.45 2.31 7.77
C ALA A 67 5.59 2.02 8.77
N ASP A 68 5.26 1.74 10.02
CA ASP A 68 6.23 1.40 11.07
C ASP A 68 7.07 0.18 10.70
N ALA A 69 6.44 -0.86 10.15
CA ALA A 69 7.15 -2.03 9.66
C ALA A 69 8.07 -1.68 8.47
N GLY A 70 7.67 -0.74 7.62
CA GLY A 70 8.51 -0.19 6.55
C GLY A 70 9.75 0.52 7.09
N VAL A 71 9.58 1.40 8.08
CA VAL A 71 10.67 2.09 8.77
C VAL A 71 11.67 1.10 9.33
N ALA A 72 11.18 0.12 10.12
CA ALA A 72 12.03 -0.85 10.79
C ALA A 72 12.86 -1.67 9.79
N ARG A 73 12.21 -2.22 8.74
CA ARG A 73 12.89 -3.01 7.70
C ARG A 73 14.03 -2.26 7.04
N HIS A 74 13.81 -1.00 6.64
CA HIS A 74 14.84 -0.24 5.95
C HIS A 74 15.98 0.17 6.89
N ARG A 75 15.70 0.49 8.16
CA ARG A 75 16.76 0.75 9.15
C ARG A 75 17.62 -0.48 9.39
N ASP A 76 17.01 -1.65 9.52
CA ASP A 76 17.74 -2.91 9.71
C ASP A 76 18.65 -3.22 8.51
N LEU A 77 18.17 -2.97 7.29
CA LEU A 77 18.97 -3.10 6.06
C LEU A 77 20.15 -2.12 6.03
N ALA A 78 19.90 -0.85 6.37
CA ALA A 78 20.95 0.16 6.45
C ALA A 78 22.03 -0.22 7.48
N ASP A 79 21.64 -0.73 8.64
CA ASP A 79 22.58 -1.20 9.66
C ASP A 79 23.37 -2.44 9.24
N ALA A 80 22.75 -3.37 8.52
CA ALA A 80 23.45 -4.50 7.92
C ALA A 80 24.52 -4.05 6.91
N GLN A 81 24.17 -3.13 6.02
CA GLN A 81 25.09 -2.58 5.03
C GLN A 81 26.23 -1.79 5.68
N ARG A 82 25.96 -0.99 6.73
CA ARG A 82 27.02 -0.30 7.49
C ARG A 82 27.99 -1.28 8.15
N ARG A 83 27.50 -2.39 8.70
CA ARG A 83 28.38 -3.43 9.27
C ARG A 83 29.26 -4.07 8.20
N GLN A 84 28.69 -4.38 7.03
CA GLN A 84 29.44 -4.88 5.89
C GLN A 84 30.50 -3.87 5.42
N ALA A 85 30.13 -2.60 5.27
CA ALA A 85 31.05 -1.53 4.87
C ALA A 85 32.24 -1.39 5.81
N ARG A 86 32.01 -1.47 7.13
CA ARG A 86 33.10 -1.43 8.13
C ARG A 86 34.03 -2.63 7.99
N SER A 87 33.50 -3.82 7.76
CA SER A 87 34.29 -5.03 7.54
C SER A 87 35.13 -4.91 6.27
N ASP A 88 34.53 -4.48 5.17
CA ASP A 88 35.21 -4.28 3.88
C ASP A 88 36.28 -3.18 3.98
N ARG A 89 36.03 -2.08 4.69
CA ARG A 89 37.06 -1.06 4.95
C ARG A 89 38.23 -1.61 5.76
N ALA A 90 37.94 -2.34 6.84
CA ALA A 90 38.99 -2.90 7.69
C ALA A 90 39.88 -3.87 6.89
N HIS A 91 39.26 -4.75 6.11
CA HIS A 91 39.99 -5.68 5.25
C HIS A 91 40.73 -4.96 4.12
N GLY A 92 40.10 -3.95 3.50
CA GLY A 92 40.72 -3.11 2.48
C GLY A 92 41.94 -2.35 3.00
N ASN A 93 41.86 -1.76 4.19
CA ASN A 93 42.97 -1.09 4.85
C ASN A 93 44.11 -2.06 5.14
N HIS A 94 43.80 -3.24 5.69
CA HIS A 94 44.80 -4.27 5.97
C HIS A 94 45.61 -4.64 4.72
N LEU A 95 44.94 -4.89 3.58
CA LEU A 95 45.62 -5.20 2.32
C LEU A 95 46.44 -4.03 1.76
N LEU A 96 45.98 -2.78 1.99
CA LEU A 96 46.74 -1.60 1.58
C LEU A 96 47.98 -1.40 2.45
N ASP A 97 47.87 -1.62 3.74
CA ASP A 97 48.98 -1.54 4.70
C ASP A 97 50.01 -2.64 4.42
N GLU A 98 49.56 -3.86 4.14
CA GLU A 98 50.42 -4.99 3.73
C GLU A 98 51.20 -4.65 2.45
N ALA A 99 50.50 -4.15 1.42
CA ALA A 99 51.15 -3.76 0.18
C ALA A 99 52.09 -2.55 0.32
N ALA A 100 51.82 -1.65 1.29
CA ALA A 100 52.66 -0.50 1.57
C ALA A 100 53.91 -0.87 2.39
N ALA A 101 53.84 -1.93 3.21
CA ALA A 101 54.97 -2.43 3.98
C ALA A 101 56.03 -3.12 3.09
N GLY A 102 55.59 -3.79 2.02
CA GLY A 102 56.46 -4.48 1.06
C GLY A 102 56.18 -4.08 -0.39
N PRO A 103 56.44 -2.83 -0.80
CA PRO A 103 56.04 -2.33 -2.13
C PRO A 103 56.74 -3.04 -3.29
N ASP A 104 57.95 -3.54 -3.06
CA ASP A 104 58.77 -4.25 -4.05
C ASP A 104 58.51 -5.77 -4.07
N GLU A 105 57.65 -6.27 -3.18
CA GLU A 105 57.35 -7.70 -3.15
C GLU A 105 56.55 -8.14 -4.38
N PRO A 106 56.84 -9.33 -4.93
CA PRO A 106 56.09 -9.86 -6.05
C PRO A 106 54.62 -10.06 -5.65
N GLY A 107 53.72 -9.28 -6.27
CA GLY A 107 52.29 -9.32 -5.97
C GLY A 107 51.78 -8.12 -5.15
N ALA A 108 52.64 -7.26 -4.60
CA ALA A 108 52.24 -6.09 -3.82
C ALA A 108 51.25 -5.18 -4.56
N ALA A 109 51.48 -4.95 -5.87
CA ALA A 109 50.56 -4.19 -6.70
C ALA A 109 49.16 -4.83 -6.82
N ALA A 110 49.08 -6.16 -6.84
CA ALA A 110 47.83 -6.90 -6.86
C ALA A 110 47.10 -6.84 -5.51
N THR A 111 47.84 -6.97 -4.40
CA THR A 111 47.33 -6.79 -3.03
C THR A 111 46.76 -5.38 -2.85
N ALA A 112 47.51 -4.35 -3.25
CA ALA A 112 47.03 -2.96 -3.22
C ALA A 112 45.77 -2.76 -4.09
N ALA A 113 45.71 -3.40 -5.25
CA ALA A 113 44.53 -3.35 -6.12
C ALA A 113 43.32 -4.06 -5.48
N ALA A 114 43.52 -5.17 -4.78
CA ALA A 114 42.48 -5.85 -4.01
C ALA A 114 41.98 -4.96 -2.86
N GLY A 115 42.88 -4.34 -2.08
CA GLY A 115 42.52 -3.38 -1.03
C GLY A 115 41.65 -2.24 -1.55
N ARG A 116 42.01 -1.64 -2.70
CA ARG A 116 41.17 -0.61 -3.36
C ARG A 116 39.79 -1.13 -3.80
N ARG A 117 39.64 -2.40 -4.17
CA ARG A 117 38.32 -2.98 -4.50
C ARG A 117 37.44 -3.07 -3.26
N TYR A 118 37.99 -3.48 -2.13
CA TYR A 118 37.27 -3.51 -0.85
C TYR A 118 36.86 -2.11 -0.39
N GLN A 119 37.72 -1.09 -0.55
CA GLN A 119 37.32 0.30 -0.28
C GLN A 119 36.10 0.72 -1.13
N ARG A 120 36.14 0.43 -2.44
CA ARG A 120 35.01 0.73 -3.34
C ARG A 120 33.74 -0.08 -3.01
N ALA A 121 33.90 -1.30 -2.50
CA ALA A 121 32.79 -2.12 -2.03
C ALA A 121 32.15 -1.47 -0.80
N ALA A 122 32.96 -1.08 0.19
CA ALA A 122 32.47 -0.36 1.36
C ALA A 122 31.73 0.93 0.99
N ASP A 123 32.28 1.75 0.08
CA ASP A 123 31.61 2.97 -0.39
C ASP A 123 30.29 2.70 -1.13
N ARG A 124 30.13 1.50 -1.71
CA ARG A 124 28.84 1.10 -2.29
C ARG A 124 27.85 0.76 -1.19
N GLU A 125 28.26 -0.02 -0.19
CA GLU A 125 27.41 -0.40 0.93
C GLU A 125 26.96 0.82 1.74
N GLU A 126 27.82 1.80 1.98
CA GLU A 126 27.42 3.05 2.66
C GLU A 126 26.40 3.87 1.88
N ARG A 127 26.51 3.91 0.55
CA ARG A 127 25.49 4.56 -0.29
C ARG A 127 24.19 3.79 -0.29
N GLY A 128 24.24 2.46 -0.20
CA GLY A 128 23.07 1.63 0.08
C GLY A 128 22.43 2.05 1.38
N ALA A 129 23.22 2.17 2.46
CA ALA A 129 22.69 2.43 3.78
C ALA A 129 22.01 3.79 3.84
N ALA A 130 22.66 4.82 3.26
CA ALA A 130 22.08 6.15 3.16
C ALA A 130 20.84 6.21 2.24
N TYR A 131 20.72 5.30 1.27
CA TYR A 131 19.48 5.17 0.50
C TYR A 131 18.37 4.56 1.36
N ASP A 132 18.65 3.46 2.06
CA ASP A 132 17.69 2.78 2.92
C ASP A 132 17.22 3.69 4.07
N ASP A 133 18.11 4.47 4.70
CA ASP A 133 17.74 5.48 5.70
C ASP A 133 16.72 6.48 5.13
N ARG A 134 16.99 7.04 3.94
CA ARG A 134 16.06 7.97 3.29
C ARG A 134 14.73 7.33 2.92
N VAL A 135 14.71 6.03 2.66
CA VAL A 135 13.46 5.30 2.43
C VAL A 135 12.72 5.12 3.75
N ALA A 136 13.41 4.76 4.84
CA ALA A 136 12.82 4.69 6.17
C ALA A 136 12.23 6.05 6.59
N ASP A 137 12.91 7.16 6.32
CA ASP A 137 12.41 8.51 6.63
C ASP A 137 11.13 8.84 5.85
N ARG A 138 11.00 8.37 4.60
CA ARG A 138 9.75 8.52 3.84
C ARG A 138 8.61 7.71 4.45
N TYR A 139 8.87 6.49 4.92
CA TYR A 139 7.87 5.70 5.66
C TYR A 139 7.46 6.41 6.96
N ALA A 140 8.41 6.96 7.70
CA ALA A 140 8.14 7.70 8.94
C ALA A 140 7.38 9.02 8.69
N GLY A 141 7.62 9.68 7.55
CA GLY A 141 6.94 10.90 7.15
C GLY A 141 5.56 10.69 6.52
N GLY A 142 5.11 9.45 6.31
CA GLY A 142 3.83 9.16 5.66
C GLY A 142 3.80 9.41 4.14
N ASP A 143 4.94 9.71 3.52
CA ASP A 143 5.09 10.03 2.09
C ASP A 143 5.16 8.77 1.21
N VAL A 144 4.95 7.58 1.77
CA VAL A 144 4.96 6.34 0.99
C VAL A 144 3.59 6.12 0.39
N PRO A 145 3.47 6.06 -0.95
CA PRO A 145 2.24 5.61 -1.56
C PRO A 145 2.00 4.18 -1.04
N VAL A 146 0.93 4.00 -0.27
CA VAL A 146 0.35 2.71 0.11
C VAL A 146 -0.22 2.09 -1.18
N GLY A 147 0.69 1.78 -2.09
CA GLY A 147 0.47 1.56 -3.51
C GLY A 147 0.62 0.10 -3.86
N ARG A 148 -0.11 -0.76 -3.13
CA ARG A 148 -0.69 -1.96 -3.70
C ARG A 148 -1.97 -2.23 -2.93
N GLU A 149 -2.97 -1.39 -3.17
CA GLU A 149 -4.36 -1.79 -3.01
C GLU A 149 -4.50 -3.16 -3.69
N GLN A 150 -4.49 -4.22 -2.88
CA GLN A 150 -5.23 -5.41 -3.28
C GLN A 150 -6.64 -4.89 -3.45
N ALA A 151 -7.10 -4.81 -4.70
CA ALA A 151 -8.49 -4.58 -4.99
C ALA A 151 -9.30 -5.49 -4.05
N PRO A 152 -10.39 -5.00 -3.43
CA PRO A 152 -11.21 -5.84 -2.57
C PRO A 152 -11.53 -7.13 -3.33
N ALA A 153 -11.48 -8.29 -2.67
CA ALA A 153 -11.58 -9.60 -3.32
C ALA A 153 -12.81 -9.74 -4.25
N SER A 154 -13.83 -8.89 -4.06
CA SER A 154 -14.98 -8.71 -4.95
C SER A 154 -14.63 -8.26 -6.38
N ASP A 155 -13.62 -7.42 -6.57
CA ASP A 155 -13.20 -6.92 -7.90
C ASP A 155 -12.27 -7.90 -8.63
N ALA A 156 -11.52 -8.73 -7.89
CA ALA A 156 -10.68 -9.79 -8.48
C ALA A 156 -11.53 -10.89 -9.14
N ALA A 157 -12.75 -11.13 -8.66
CA ALA A 157 -13.68 -12.09 -9.27
C ALA A 157 -14.32 -11.57 -10.57
N ARG A 158 -14.37 -10.24 -10.77
CA ARG A 158 -15.03 -9.61 -11.93
C ARG A 158 -14.11 -9.43 -13.14
N ARG A 159 -12.80 -9.46 -12.94
CA ARG A 159 -11.79 -9.45 -14.00
C ARG A 159 -10.98 -10.74 -13.97
N PRO A 160 -11.31 -11.76 -14.79
CA PRO A 160 -10.36 -12.84 -15.02
C PRO A 160 -9.06 -12.22 -15.55
N ALA A 161 -7.93 -12.51 -14.90
CA ALA A 161 -6.63 -12.04 -15.31
C ALA A 161 -6.38 -12.44 -16.78
N GLU A 162 -6.09 -11.46 -17.65
CA GLU A 162 -5.63 -11.75 -18.99
C GLU A 162 -4.37 -12.64 -18.91
N PRO A 163 -4.32 -13.76 -19.66
CA PRO A 163 -3.14 -14.62 -19.61
C PRO A 163 -1.91 -13.82 -20.09
N PRO A 164 -0.75 -13.97 -19.43
CA PRO A 164 0.44 -13.22 -19.79
C PRO A 164 0.83 -13.51 -21.24
N GLU A 165 0.83 -12.48 -22.08
CA GLU A 165 1.31 -12.59 -23.45
C GLU A 165 2.77 -13.08 -23.44
N ALA A 166 3.02 -14.21 -24.10
CA ALA A 166 4.33 -14.78 -24.23
C ALA A 166 5.28 -13.77 -24.91
N ARG A 167 6.22 -13.21 -24.12
CA ARG A 167 7.28 -12.35 -24.64
C ARG A 167 8.08 -13.13 -25.68
N LYS A 168 7.90 -12.81 -26.97
CA LYS A 168 8.74 -13.34 -28.04
C LYS A 168 10.19 -12.94 -27.75
N PHE A 169 11.06 -13.92 -27.53
CA PHE A 169 12.50 -13.70 -27.39
C PHE A 169 13.08 -13.22 -28.73
N ILE A 170 13.07 -11.90 -28.97
CA ILE A 170 13.78 -11.31 -30.10
C ILE A 170 15.27 -11.36 -29.76
N ARG A 171 15.97 -12.38 -30.26
CA ARG A 171 17.44 -12.43 -30.27
C ARG A 171 17.94 -11.21 -31.05
N LYS A 172 18.43 -10.18 -30.36
CA LYS A 172 19.20 -9.10 -30.97
C LYS A 172 20.54 -9.68 -31.46
N THR A 173 20.59 -10.11 -32.71
CA THR A 173 21.84 -10.38 -33.39
C THR A 173 22.57 -9.04 -33.58
N LYS A 174 23.54 -8.75 -32.71
CA LYS A 174 24.48 -7.64 -32.93
C LYS A 174 25.24 -7.94 -34.22
N LYS A 175 24.87 -7.30 -35.34
CA LYS A 175 25.72 -7.23 -36.54
C LYS A 175 27.01 -6.53 -36.13
N ARG A 176 28.09 -7.30 -35.99
CA ARG A 176 29.46 -6.78 -36.03
C ARG A 176 29.69 -6.33 -37.47
N GLU A 177 29.54 -5.04 -37.70
CA GLU A 177 30.02 -4.41 -38.93
C GLU A 177 31.54 -4.48 -38.88
N LYS A 178 32.10 -5.42 -39.65
CA LYS A 178 33.53 -5.48 -39.95
C LYS A 178 33.82 -4.28 -40.83
N GLN A 179 34.33 -3.20 -40.24
CA GLN A 179 35.02 -2.18 -41.02
C GLN A 179 36.36 -2.79 -41.46
N THR A 180 36.37 -3.25 -42.70
CA THR A 180 37.54 -3.71 -43.44
C THR A 180 38.49 -2.53 -43.67
N GLY A 181 39.36 -2.28 -42.70
CA GLY A 181 40.58 -1.49 -42.89
C GLY A 181 41.68 -2.35 -43.52
N LEU A 182 41.47 -2.80 -44.76
CA LEU A 182 42.55 -3.29 -45.63
C LEU A 182 42.93 -2.13 -46.55
N ARG A 183 44.03 -1.43 -46.25
CA ARG A 183 44.77 -0.63 -47.23
C ARG A 183 46.27 -0.78 -46.99
N ASP A 184 46.87 -1.49 -47.93
CA ASP A 184 48.18 -1.31 -48.54
C ASP A 184 49.44 -1.43 -47.67
N VAL A 185 49.89 -2.68 -47.54
CA VAL A 185 51.31 -3.01 -47.44
C VAL A 185 51.90 -2.88 -48.84
N GLY A 186 52.43 -1.70 -49.16
CA GLY A 186 53.23 -1.48 -50.37
C GLY A 186 54.63 -2.06 -50.16
N LEU A 187 54.84 -3.28 -50.65
CA LEU A 187 56.14 -3.83 -51.02
C LEU A 187 56.34 -3.60 -52.53
N GLY A 188 57.43 -2.96 -52.93
CA GLY A 188 57.82 -2.82 -54.33
C GLY A 188 59.18 -2.12 -54.46
N ASP A 189 60.19 -2.95 -54.76
CA ASP A 189 61.53 -2.73 -55.35
C ASP A 189 62.29 -1.40 -55.18
#